data_AF-A0A850H396-F1
#
_entry.id   AF-A0A850H396-F1
#
_cell.length_a   1.000
_cell.length_b   1.000
_cell.length_c   1.000
_cell.angle_alpha   90.00
_cell.angle_beta   90.00
_cell.angle_gamma   90.00
#
_symmetry.space_group_name_H-M   'P 1'
#
loop_
_entity.id
_entity.type
_entity.pdbx_description
1 polymer ?
#
loop_
_entity_poly.entity_id
_entity_poly.type
_entity_poly.pdbx_seq_one_letter_code
_entity_poly.pdbx_strand_id
1 'polypeptide(L)'
;MSLQNLQQTLKAGGCNQADQVILLIEECLRTGVAAGTDIVSAVAALGYNKQYVGLTLNQHTGSMPKQHYWFKTANGDYNLHE
;
A
#
# COMPACT_ATOMS: atom_id res chain seq x y z
N MET A 1 5.74 7.63 9.91
CA MET A 1 6.88 8.18 9.14
C MET A 1 6.28 8.90 7.92
N SER A 2 6.96 9.79 7.20
CA SER A 2 6.38 10.30 5.95
C SER A 2 6.58 9.27 4.83
N LEU A 3 5.63 9.16 3.89
CA LEU A 3 5.72 8.23 2.76
C LEU A 3 6.98 8.48 1.90
N GLN A 4 7.40 9.75 1.77
CA GLN A 4 8.62 10.11 1.05
C GLN A 4 9.88 9.59 1.75
N ASN A 5 9.97 9.73 3.08
CA ASN A 5 11.12 9.23 3.82
C ASN A 5 11.19 7.70 3.74
N LEU A 6 10.03 7.02 3.88
CA LEU A 6 9.95 5.57 3.73
C LEU A 6 10.41 5.13 2.33
N GLN A 7 9.96 5.79 1.26
CA GLN A 7 10.40 5.49 -0.10
C GLN A 7 11.93 5.59 -0.24
N GLN A 8 12.54 6.65 0.27
CA GLN A 8 13.98 6.85 0.20
C GLN A 8 14.74 5.75 0.93
N THR A 9 14.31 5.39 2.15
CA THR A 9 14.91 4.30 2.93
C THR A 9 14.83 2.97 2.19
N LEU A 10 13.67 2.64 1.61
CA LEU A 10 13.48 1.37 0.89
C LEU A 10 14.35 1.29 -0.37
N LYS A 11 14.46 2.39 -1.13
CA LYS A 11 15.33 2.46 -2.30
C LYS A 11 16.81 2.33 -1.93
N ALA A 12 17.25 3.03 -0.88
CA ALA A 12 18.62 2.96 -0.41
C ALA A 12 18.99 1.55 0.09
N GLY A 13 18.03 0.84 0.68
CA GLY A 13 18.18 -0.54 1.14
C GLY A 13 18.11 -1.61 0.05
N GLY A 14 17.94 -1.24 -1.23
CA GLY A 14 17.85 -2.20 -2.33
C GLY A 14 16.59 -3.06 -2.33
N CYS A 15 15.52 -2.62 -1.65
CA CYS A 15 14.23 -3.31 -1.64
C CYS A 15 13.68 -3.38 -3.07
N ASN A 16 13.05 -4.49 -3.48
CA ASN A 16 12.48 -4.58 -4.82
C ASN A 16 11.20 -3.72 -4.95
N GLN A 17 10.78 -3.41 -6.17
CA GLN A 17 9.63 -2.52 -6.40
C GLN A 17 8.31 -3.07 -5.84
N ALA A 18 8.10 -4.39 -5.86
CA ALA A 18 6.87 -5.00 -5.36
C ALA A 18 6.75 -4.81 -3.85
N ASP A 19 7.81 -5.16 -3.12
CA ASP A 19 7.91 -4.99 -1.67
C ASP A 19 7.82 -3.51 -1.28
N GLN A 20 8.44 -2.61 -2.07
CA GLN A 20 8.32 -1.17 -1.87
C GLN A 20 6.86 -0.71 -1.91
N VAL A 21 6.10 -1.15 -2.92
CA VAL A 21 4.69 -0.74 -3.08
C VAL A 21 3.84 -1.31 -1.95
N ILE A 22 4.06 -2.57 -1.53
CA ILE A 22 3.34 -3.17 -0.40
C ILE A 22 3.56 -2.35 0.87
N LEU A 23 4.81 -2.05 1.23
CA LEU A 23 5.15 -1.30 2.44
C LEU A 23 4.63 0.14 2.41
N LEU A 24 4.61 0.77 1.24
CA LEU A 24 4.02 2.11 1.08
C LEU A 24 2.49 2.09 1.23
N ILE A 25 1.81 1.05 0.72
CA ILE A 25 0.38 0.85 0.94
C ILE A 25 0.11 0.62 2.43
N GLU A 26 0.90 -0.21 3.10
CA GLU A 26 0.75 -0.41 4.55
C GLU A 26 0.90 0.89 5.33
N GLU A 27 1.89 1.73 5.02
CA GLU A 27 2.06 3.02 5.70
C GLU A 27 0.90 3.99 5.40
N CYS A 28 0.31 3.95 4.19
CA CYS A 28 -0.94 4.67 3.90
C CYS A 28 -2.06 4.24 4.85
N LEU A 29 -2.25 2.93 5.01
CA LEU A 29 -3.28 2.38 5.90
C LEU A 29 -3.01 2.70 7.38
N ARG A 30 -1.75 2.58 7.84
CA ARG A 30 -1.34 2.95 9.22
C ARG A 30 -1.56 4.42 9.52
N THR A 31 -1.49 5.28 8.52
CA THR A 31 -1.71 6.74 8.65
C THR A 31 -3.17 7.15 8.40
N GLY A 32 -4.07 6.19 8.15
CA GLY A 32 -5.51 6.42 8.00
C GLY A 32 -5.98 6.70 6.58
N VAL A 33 -5.11 6.60 5.57
CA VAL A 33 -5.50 6.69 4.15
C VAL A 33 -6.08 5.34 3.73
N ALA A 34 -7.39 5.17 3.92
CA ALA A 34 -8.07 3.88 3.73
C ALA A 34 -8.79 3.75 2.38
N ALA A 35 -9.10 4.84 1.68
CA ALA A 35 -9.78 4.81 0.40
C ALA A 35 -8.82 4.38 -0.72
N GLY A 36 -9.20 3.38 -1.52
CA GLY A 36 -8.32 2.81 -2.56
C GLY A 36 -7.81 3.83 -3.58
N THR A 37 -8.63 4.81 -3.98
CA THR A 37 -8.23 5.90 -4.89
C THR A 37 -7.16 6.79 -4.28
N ASP A 38 -7.25 7.04 -2.98
CA ASP A 38 -6.35 7.92 -2.25
C ASP A 38 -5.02 7.20 -2.00
N ILE A 39 -5.06 5.92 -1.65
CA ILE A 39 -3.87 5.06 -1.55
C ILE A 39 -3.12 5.07 -2.89
N VAL A 40 -3.82 4.75 -3.99
CA VAL A 40 -3.19 4.70 -5.33
C VAL A 40 -2.62 6.06 -5.71
N SER A 41 -3.33 7.15 -5.42
CA SER A 41 -2.86 8.50 -5.75
C SER A 41 -1.65 8.91 -4.91
N ALA A 42 -1.65 8.60 -3.61
CA ALA A 42 -0.55 8.91 -2.68
C ALA A 42 0.74 8.17 -3.08
N VAL A 43 0.64 6.87 -3.37
CA VAL A 43 1.80 6.09 -3.81
C VAL A 43 2.25 6.52 -5.21
N ALA A 44 1.33 6.82 -6.13
CA ALA A 44 1.70 7.28 -7.47
C ALA A 44 2.37 8.66 -7.47
N ALA A 45 2.08 9.53 -6.51
CA ALA A 45 2.76 10.81 -6.33
C ALA A 45 4.27 10.63 -6.02
N LEU A 46 4.69 9.44 -5.60
CA LEU A 46 6.09 9.08 -5.37
C LEU A 46 6.79 8.54 -6.64
N GLY A 47 6.08 8.52 -7.78
CA GLY A 47 6.60 8.07 -9.08
C GLY A 47 6.31 6.61 -9.44
N TYR A 48 5.47 5.90 -8.67
CA TYR A 48 5.03 4.54 -9.03
C TYR A 48 3.86 4.58 -10.02
N ASN A 49 3.77 3.55 -10.86
CA ASN A 49 2.68 3.44 -11.82
C ASN A 49 1.33 3.16 -11.12
N LYS A 50 0.31 3.98 -11.38
CA LYS A 50 -1.03 3.86 -10.75
C LYS A 50 -1.69 2.50 -10.96
N GLN A 51 -1.61 1.96 -12.18
CA GLN A 51 -2.19 0.67 -12.50
C GLN A 51 -1.49 -0.46 -11.74
N TYR A 52 -0.16 -0.40 -11.66
CA TYR A 52 0.63 -1.36 -10.87
C TYR A 52 0.23 -1.31 -9.39
N VAL A 53 0.18 -0.12 -8.79
CA VAL A 53 -0.24 0.05 -7.38
C VAL A 53 -1.66 -0.47 -7.16
N GLY A 54 -2.61 -0.15 -8.05
CA GLY A 54 -3.99 -0.64 -7.95
C GLY A 54 -4.11 -2.15 -8.08
N LEU A 55 -3.30 -2.77 -8.95
CA LEU A 55 -3.21 -4.23 -9.08
C LEU A 55 -2.65 -4.85 -7.81
N THR A 56 -1.55 -4.32 -7.26
CA THR A 56 -0.95 -4.79 -6.00
C THR A 56 -1.94 -4.66 -4.84
N LEU A 57 -2.63 -3.53 -4.74
CA LEU A 57 -3.68 -3.29 -3.74
C LEU A 57 -4.74 -4.41 -3.80
N ASN A 58 -5.30 -4.66 -4.98
CA ASN A 58 -6.35 -5.66 -5.14
C ASN A 58 -5.83 -7.09 -4.95
N GLN A 59 -4.65 -7.42 -5.47
CA GLN A 59 -4.07 -8.76 -5.42
C GLN A 59 -3.84 -9.26 -3.98
N HIS A 60 -3.47 -8.34 -3.09
CA HIS A 60 -3.20 -8.66 -1.69
C HIS A 60 -4.38 -8.35 -0.76
N THR A 61 -5.57 -8.09 -1.31
CA THR A 61 -6.78 -7.90 -0.53
C THR A 61 -7.45 -9.25 -0.27
N GLY A 62 -7.75 -9.56 0.98
CA GLY A 62 -8.54 -10.74 1.32
C GLY A 62 -8.86 -10.84 2.80
N SER A 63 -9.58 -11.89 3.19
CA SER A 63 -10.00 -12.10 4.59
C SER A 63 -9.05 -12.99 5.39
N MET A 64 -8.01 -13.54 4.77
CA MET A 64 -7.05 -14.46 5.40
C MET A 64 -5.74 -13.74 5.74
N PRO A 65 -5.46 -13.43 7.02
CA PRO A 65 -4.26 -12.67 7.43
C PRO A 65 -2.93 -13.34 7.08
N LYS A 66 -2.91 -14.67 6.96
CA LYS A 66 -1.70 -15.42 6.58
C LYS A 66 -1.34 -15.31 5.08
N GLN A 67 -2.26 -14.80 4.26
CA GLN A 67 -2.12 -14.75 2.80
C GLN A 67 -2.28 -13.34 2.23
N HIS A 68 -2.89 -12.43 2.99
CA HIS A 68 -3.24 -11.08 2.56
C HIS A 68 -2.68 -10.07 3.56
N TYR A 69 -2.26 -8.92 3.05
CA TYR A 69 -1.73 -7.84 3.89
C TYR A 69 -2.85 -6.95 4.46
N TRP A 70 -3.98 -6.87 3.77
CA TRP A 70 -5.12 -6.06 4.16
C TRP A 70 -6.44 -6.68 3.69
N PHE A 71 -7.53 -6.21 4.27
CA PHE A 71 -8.90 -6.53 3.86
C PHE A 71 -9.65 -5.27 3.45
N LYS A 72 -10.74 -5.46 2.71
CA LYS A 72 -11.65 -4.39 2.31
C LYS A 72 -12.96 -4.54 3.06
N THR A 73 -13.41 -3.45 3.66
CA THR A 73 -14.68 -3.37 4.40
C THR A 73 -15.87 -3.26 3.45
N ALA A 74 -17.08 -3.42 3.98
CA ALA A 74 -18.31 -3.22 3.22
C ALA A 74 -18.46 -1.79 2.67
N ASN A 75 -17.87 -0.80 3.33
CA ASN A 75 -17.89 0.60 2.91
C ASN A 75 -16.90 0.90 1.77
N GLY A 76 -16.05 -0.07 1.42
CA GLY A 76 -15.04 0.07 0.37
C GLY A 76 -13.67 0.53 0.86
N ASP A 77 -13.52 0.76 2.16
CA ASP A 77 -12.24 1.14 2.79
C ASP A 77 -11.35 -0.07 3.05
N TYR A 78 -10.04 0.11 2.89
CA TYR A 78 -9.01 -0.88 3.14
C TYR A 78 -8.48 -0.77 4.57
N ASN A 79 -8.18 -1.90 5.21
CA ASN A 79 -7.64 -1.97 6.57
C ASN A 79 -6.61 -3.09 6.70
N LEU A 80 -5.60 -2.89 7.55
CA LEU A 80 -4.62 -3.93 7.87
C LEU A 80 -5.27 -5.02 8.74
N HIS A 81 -4.78 -6.25 8.61
CA HIS A 81 -5.10 -7.30 9.58
C HIS A 81 -4.37 -7.01 10.90
N GLU A 82 -5.08 -7.19 12.02
CA GLU A 82 -4.50 -7.16 13.38
C GLU A 82 -3.73 -8.44 13.73
#